data_AF-A0A3N5HHV6-F1
#
_entry.id   AF-A0A3N5HHV6-F1
#
_cell.length_a   1.000
_cell.length_b   1.000
_cell.length_c   1.000
_cell.angle_alpha   90.00
_cell.angle_beta   90.00
_cell.angle_gamma   90.00
#
_symmetry.space_group_name_H-M   'P 1'
#
loop_
_entity.id
_entity.type
_entity.pdbx_description
1 polymer ?
#
loop_
_entity_poly.entity_id
_entity_poly.type
_entity_poly.pdbx_seq_one_letter_code
_entity_poly.pdbx_strand_id
1 'polypeptide(L)'
;MTTTEYETPGRIRVRRTVETIPTAGAIEPIVDALDTQRGVLLASNYEYPGRYTRWDMGFVDPPLALVARGRAFRVEALNARGRVLLPPITEALRAHPSVERIAATEEAVEGAVREPAGRFTEEDRSRQPSI
;
A
#
# COMPACT_ATOMS: atom_id res chain seq x y z
N MET A 1 -23.46 11.00 11.41
CA MET A 1 -22.15 10.53 11.89
C MET A 1 -22.37 9.29 12.73
N THR A 2 -21.79 8.15 12.37
CA THR A 2 -21.93 6.87 13.08
C THR A 2 -20.56 6.43 13.55
N THR A 3 -20.40 6.19 14.85
CA THR A 3 -19.16 5.64 15.41
C THR A 3 -19.36 4.17 15.76
N THR A 4 -18.43 3.32 15.36
CA THR A 4 -18.40 1.89 15.70
C THR A 4 -17.07 1.59 16.39
N GLU A 5 -17.14 0.89 17.51
CA GLU A 5 -15.97 0.38 18.22
C GLU A 5 -15.99 -1.15 18.22
N TYR A 6 -14.85 -1.77 17.90
CA TYR A 6 -14.70 -3.22 17.91
C TYR A 6 -13.25 -3.62 18.20
N GLU A 7 -13.05 -4.83 18.68
CA GLU A 7 -11.72 -5.42 18.87
C GLU A 7 -11.47 -6.47 17.78
N THR A 8 -10.34 -6.35 17.08
CA THR A 8 -9.92 -7.36 16.10
C THR A 8 -9.54 -8.68 16.80
N PRO A 9 -9.50 -9.83 16.10
CA PRO A 9 -8.97 -11.07 16.67
C PRO A 9 -7.54 -10.94 17.23
N GLY A 10 -6.76 -9.99 16.69
CA GLY A 10 -5.42 -9.63 17.17
C GLY A 10 -5.41 -8.67 18.38
N ARG A 11 -6.55 -8.47 19.05
CA ARG A 11 -6.72 -7.58 20.23
C ARG A 11 -6.45 -6.09 19.98
N ILE A 12 -6.50 -5.66 18.71
CA ILE A 12 -6.42 -4.24 18.35
C ILE A 12 -7.81 -3.63 18.49
N ARG A 13 -7.95 -2.62 19.35
CA ARG A 13 -9.17 -1.82 19.46
C ARG A 13 -9.26 -0.85 18.30
N VAL A 14 -10.35 -0.91 17.55
CA VAL A 14 -10.62 -0.06 16.40
C VAL A 14 -11.82 0.82 16.72
N ARG A 15 -11.64 2.13 16.55
CA ARG A 15 -12.73 3.11 16.55
C ARG A 15 -12.87 3.67 15.15
N ARG A 16 -14.02 3.44 14.53
CA ARG A 16 -14.35 3.93 13.20
C ARG A 16 -15.47 4.94 13.30
N THR A 17 -15.27 6.10 12.70
CA THR A 17 -16.28 7.14 12.55
C THR A 17 -16.63 7.30 11.08
N VAL A 18 -17.91 7.32 10.75
CA VAL A 18 -18.42 7.54 9.40
C VAL A 18 -19.32 8.76 9.41
N GLU A 19 -19.05 9.73 8.54
CA GLU A 19 -19.89 10.90 8.36
C GLU A 19 -20.14 11.17 6.87
N THR A 20 -21.24 11.83 6.59
CA THR A 20 -21.55 12.30 5.24
C THR A 20 -20.79 13.60 5.04
N ILE A 21 -19.90 13.61 4.04
CA ILE A 21 -19.19 14.82 3.61
C ILE A 21 -19.79 15.29 2.28
N PRO A 22 -19.83 16.61 2.01
CA PRO A 22 -20.14 17.12 0.68
C PRO A 22 -19.14 16.54 -0.33
N THR A 23 -19.63 15.99 -1.45
CA THR A 23 -18.76 15.42 -2.49
C THR A 23 -18.10 16.51 -3.33
N ALA A 24 -18.78 17.65 -3.53
CA ALA A 24 -18.22 18.80 -4.21
C ALA A 24 -17.12 19.42 -3.34
N GLY A 25 -15.92 19.63 -3.89
CA GLY A 25 -14.81 20.18 -3.10
C GLY A 25 -14.00 19.13 -2.33
N ALA A 26 -14.38 17.85 -2.37
CA ALA A 26 -13.77 16.84 -1.51
C ALA A 26 -12.35 16.43 -1.92
N ILE A 27 -11.98 16.61 -3.19
CA ILE A 27 -10.67 16.21 -3.72
C ILE A 27 -9.68 17.36 -3.76
N GLU A 28 -10.17 18.59 -3.76
CA GLU A 28 -9.40 19.82 -3.89
C GLU A 28 -8.31 19.94 -2.80
N PRO A 29 -8.56 19.63 -1.51
CA PRO A 29 -7.50 19.58 -0.51
C PRO A 29 -6.40 18.56 -0.82
N ILE A 30 -6.75 17.43 -1.46
CA ILE A 30 -5.78 16.41 -1.88
C ILE A 30 -4.98 16.95 -3.07
N VAL A 31 -5.66 17.53 -4.07
CA VAL A 31 -5.02 18.14 -5.26
C VAL A 31 -3.99 19.17 -4.82
N ASP A 32 -4.37 20.13 -3.99
CA ASP A 32 -3.49 21.21 -3.52
C ASP A 32 -2.29 20.65 -2.72
N ALA A 33 -2.51 19.61 -1.91
CA ALA A 33 -1.45 19.01 -1.11
C ALA A 33 -0.44 18.21 -1.96
N LEU A 34 -0.88 17.59 -3.06
CA LEU A 34 -0.03 16.79 -3.94
C LEU A 34 1.05 17.60 -4.68
N ASP A 35 0.91 18.92 -4.77
CA ASP A 35 1.95 19.80 -5.30
C ASP A 35 3.24 19.78 -4.45
N THR A 36 3.13 19.42 -3.16
CA THR A 36 4.26 19.49 -2.21
C THR A 36 4.46 18.23 -1.37
N GLN A 37 3.48 17.34 -1.31
CA GLN A 37 3.48 16.14 -0.48
C GLN A 37 3.38 14.89 -1.34
N ARG A 38 3.99 13.80 -0.87
CA ARG A 38 3.81 12.49 -1.49
C ARG A 38 2.36 12.03 -1.27
N GLY A 39 1.78 11.43 -2.29
CA GLY A 39 0.42 10.91 -2.22
C GLY A 39 -0.04 10.42 -3.59
N VAL A 40 -1.35 10.20 -3.71
CA VAL A 40 -1.98 9.86 -4.98
C VAL A 40 -3.41 10.38 -4.99
N LEU A 41 -3.88 10.76 -6.18
CA LEU A 41 -5.28 10.94 -6.49
C LEU A 41 -5.58 10.11 -7.75
N LEU A 42 -6.59 9.24 -7.65
CA LEU A 42 -7.10 8.44 -8.74
C LEU A 42 -8.56 8.85 -8.94
N ALA A 43 -8.86 9.34 -10.13
CA ALA A 43 -10.18 9.84 -10.49
C ALA A 43 -10.64 9.17 -11.79
N SER A 44 -11.85 8.62 -11.78
CA SER A 44 -12.52 8.09 -12.96
C SER A 44 -13.71 8.98 -13.29
N ASN A 45 -13.58 9.83 -14.31
CA ASN A 45 -14.62 10.76 -14.74
C ASN A 45 -15.59 10.18 -15.79
N TYR A 46 -15.44 8.90 -16.15
CA TYR A 46 -16.23 8.23 -17.16
C TYR A 46 -17.20 7.22 -16.54
N GLU A 47 -18.46 7.32 -16.90
CA GLU A 47 -19.49 6.37 -16.49
C GLU A 47 -19.97 5.57 -17.70
N TYR A 48 -19.95 4.24 -17.57
CA TYR A 48 -20.57 3.33 -18.51
C TYR A 48 -21.36 2.29 -17.73
N PRO A 49 -22.70 2.24 -17.88
CA PRO A 49 -23.55 1.33 -17.11
C PRO A 49 -23.04 -0.11 -17.15
N GLY A 50 -22.80 -0.69 -15.97
CA GLY A 50 -22.32 -2.07 -15.83
C GLY A 50 -20.83 -2.30 -16.13
N ARG A 51 -20.02 -1.26 -16.41
CA ARG A 51 -18.56 -1.38 -16.57
C ARG A 51 -17.73 -0.37 -15.78
N TYR A 52 -18.11 0.90 -15.81
CA TYR A 52 -17.34 1.97 -15.17
C TYR A 52 -18.26 2.81 -14.29
N THR A 53 -17.89 2.92 -13.02
CA THR A 53 -18.51 3.82 -12.07
C THR A 53 -17.63 5.06 -11.92
N ARG A 54 -18.26 6.20 -11.67
CA ARG A 54 -17.54 7.41 -11.26
C ARG A 54 -17.07 7.25 -9.83
N TRP A 55 -15.78 7.44 -9.60
CA TRP A 55 -15.20 7.41 -8.26
C TRP A 55 -13.92 8.23 -8.23
N ASP A 56 -13.68 8.82 -7.06
CA ASP A 56 -12.47 9.56 -6.74
C ASP A 56 -11.91 8.98 -5.43
N MET A 57 -10.62 8.64 -5.42
CA MET A 57 -9.92 8.21 -4.21
C MET A 57 -8.55 8.85 -4.16
N GLY A 58 -8.12 9.24 -2.97
CA GLY A 58 -6.78 9.76 -2.81
C GLY A 58 -6.34 9.80 -1.36
N PHE A 59 -5.05 10.04 -1.19
CA PHE A 59 -4.43 10.27 0.10
C PHE A 59 -3.15 11.08 -0.08
N VAL A 60 -2.73 11.71 1.01
CA VAL A 60 -1.43 12.36 1.17
C VAL A 60 -0.70 11.79 2.38
N ASP A 61 0.60 12.02 2.46
CA ASP A 61 1.47 11.53 3.53
C ASP A 61 1.38 10.02 3.77
N PRO A 62 1.55 9.16 2.74
CA PRO A 62 1.56 7.72 2.92
C PRO A 62 2.59 7.33 3.99
N PRO A 63 2.32 6.31 4.81
CA PRO A 63 3.27 5.89 5.84
C PRO A 63 4.52 5.23 5.25
N LEU A 64 4.39 4.55 4.11
CA LEU A 64 5.44 3.75 3.49
C LEU A 64 5.53 4.04 1.98
N ALA A 65 6.72 3.85 1.41
CA ALA A 65 6.92 3.70 -0.03
C ALA A 65 7.58 2.35 -0.34
N LEU A 66 7.09 1.66 -1.36
CA LEU A 66 7.76 0.50 -1.96
C LEU A 66 8.29 0.91 -3.34
N VAL A 67 9.61 0.86 -3.51
CA VAL A 67 10.27 1.10 -4.80
C VAL A 67 10.96 -0.19 -5.21
N ALA A 68 10.77 -0.60 -6.46
CA ALA A 68 11.41 -1.77 -7.03
C ALA A 68 12.11 -1.43 -8.35
N ARG A 69 13.25 -2.08 -8.60
CA ARG A 69 13.97 -2.01 -9.87
C ARG A 69 14.55 -3.38 -10.20
N GLY A 70 14.09 -3.95 -11.32
CA GLY A 70 14.38 -5.34 -11.63
C GLY A 70 13.83 -6.23 -10.51
N ARG A 71 14.72 -6.94 -9.80
CA ARG A 71 14.34 -7.82 -8.68
C ARG A 71 14.63 -7.22 -7.31
N ALA A 72 15.31 -6.07 -7.27
CA ALA A 72 15.63 -5.39 -6.03
C ALA A 72 14.46 -4.51 -5.59
N PHE A 73 14.23 -4.43 -4.29
CA PHE A 73 13.20 -3.60 -3.71
C PHE A 73 13.68 -2.88 -2.46
N ARG A 74 13.01 -1.78 -2.13
CA ARG A 74 13.16 -1.01 -0.90
C ARG A 74 11.78 -0.60 -0.40
N VAL A 75 11.45 -1.00 0.83
CA VAL A 75 10.32 -0.47 1.60
C VAL A 75 10.87 0.58 2.56
N GLU A 76 10.40 1.82 2.47
CA GLU A 76 10.88 2.95 3.27
C GLU A 76 9.73 3.54 4.09
N ALA A 77 10.00 3.86 5.37
CA ALA A 77 9.10 4.65 6.20
C ALA A 77 9.22 6.14 5.89
N LEU A 78 8.10 6.76 5.53
CA LEU A 78 8.03 8.17 5.16
C LEU A 78 7.66 9.08 6.33
N ASN A 79 7.14 8.49 7.42
CA ASN A 79 6.78 9.20 8.64
C ASN A 79 6.76 8.21 9.83
N ALA A 80 6.46 8.72 11.03
CA ALA A 80 6.40 7.93 12.25
C ALA A 80 5.44 6.73 12.16
N ARG A 81 4.32 6.86 11.42
CA ARG A 81 3.38 5.75 11.20
C ARG A 81 4.04 4.62 10.40
N GLY A 82 4.86 4.96 9.40
CA GLY A 82 5.65 4.00 8.64
C GLY A 82 6.62 3.19 9.51
N ARG A 83 7.32 3.86 10.44
CA ARG A 83 8.25 3.18 11.36
C ARG A 83 7.56 2.14 12.24
N VAL A 84 6.30 2.36 12.61
CA VAL A 84 5.49 1.38 13.35
C VAL A 84 5.15 0.16 12.48
N LEU A 85 4.95 0.34 11.18
CA LEU A 85 4.59 -0.73 10.25
C LEU A 85 5.79 -1.53 9.73
N LEU A 86 7.00 -0.96 9.72
CA LEU A 86 8.19 -1.62 9.17
C LEU A 86 8.58 -2.94 9.87
N PRO A 87 8.57 -3.06 11.21
CA PRO A 87 8.97 -4.30 11.87
C PRO A 87 8.18 -5.55 11.44
N PRO A 88 6.84 -5.58 11.48
CA PRO A 88 6.09 -6.75 11.02
C PRO A 88 6.26 -7.02 9.52
N ILE A 89 6.42 -5.99 8.69
CA ILE A 89 6.72 -6.16 7.26
C ILE A 89 8.09 -6.81 7.07
N THR A 90 9.10 -6.38 7.83
CA THR A 90 10.46 -6.94 7.80
C THR A 90 10.43 -8.42 8.16
N GLU A 91 9.70 -8.78 9.21
CA GLU A 91 9.54 -10.17 9.65
C GLU A 91 8.88 -11.04 8.58
N ALA A 92 7.77 -10.56 8.00
CA ALA A 92 7.09 -11.24 6.91
C ALA A 92 8.00 -11.45 5.69
N LEU A 93 8.77 -10.43 5.29
CA LEU A 93 9.71 -10.52 4.17
C LEU A 93 10.88 -11.47 4.45
N ARG A 94 11.42 -11.49 5.69
CA ARG A 94 12.47 -12.45 6.09
C ARG A 94 12.00 -13.90 6.00
N ALA A 95 10.74 -14.16 6.35
CA ALA A 95 10.17 -15.51 6.34
C ALA A 95 9.70 -15.95 4.94
N HIS A 96 9.59 -15.04 3.98
CA HIS A 96 8.99 -15.34 2.69
C HIS A 96 9.96 -16.09 1.75
N PRO A 97 9.58 -17.27 1.21
CA PRO A 97 10.50 -18.12 0.44
C PRO A 97 11.01 -17.46 -0.84
N SER A 98 10.21 -16.57 -1.44
CA SER A 98 10.58 -15.83 -2.66
C SER A 98 11.63 -14.73 -2.42
N VAL A 99 11.93 -14.37 -1.17
CA VAL A 99 12.96 -13.36 -0.85
C VAL A 99 14.33 -14.04 -0.79
N GLU A 100 15.27 -13.52 -1.56
CA GLU A 100 16.63 -14.06 -1.67
C GLU A 100 17.53 -13.53 -0.56
N ARG A 101 17.50 -12.22 -0.38
CA ARG A 101 18.32 -11.48 0.59
C ARG A 101 17.54 -10.28 1.09
N ILE A 102 17.84 -9.90 2.33
CA ILE A 102 17.19 -8.78 2.98
C ILE A 102 18.14 -8.10 3.97
N ALA A 103 18.12 -6.78 3.99
CA ALA A 103 18.81 -5.93 4.96
C ALA A 103 17.78 -4.95 5.52
N ALA A 104 17.81 -4.71 6.82
CA ALA A 104 16.83 -3.85 7.48
C ALA A 104 17.53 -2.87 8.42
N THR A 105 16.96 -1.68 8.47
CA THR A 105 17.26 -0.59 9.41
C THR A 105 15.95 -0.19 10.10
N GLU A 106 16.00 0.79 11.00
CA GLU A 106 14.79 1.35 11.61
C GLU A 106 13.90 2.11 10.60
N GLU A 107 14.45 2.54 9.47
CA GLU A 107 13.79 3.43 8.52
C GLU A 107 13.45 2.77 7.19
N ALA A 108 14.07 1.64 6.89
CA ALA A 108 13.84 0.94 5.62
C ALA A 108 14.25 -0.54 5.67
N VAL A 109 13.68 -1.29 4.74
CA VAL A 109 14.00 -2.68 4.42
C VAL A 109 14.33 -2.77 2.94
N GLU A 110 15.50 -3.30 2.64
CA GLU A 110 15.95 -3.54 1.27
C GLU A 110 16.11 -5.03 1.04
N GLY A 111 15.85 -5.49 -0.18
CA GLY A 111 16.03 -6.89 -0.51
C GLY A 111 16.00 -7.16 -2.01
N ALA A 112 16.05 -8.44 -2.34
CA ALA A 112 15.84 -8.91 -3.70
C ALA A 112 14.98 -10.17 -3.72
N VAL A 113 14.18 -10.33 -4.77
CA VAL A 113 13.34 -11.51 -5.01
C VAL A 113 14.14 -12.55 -5.79
N ARG A 114 14.09 -13.82 -5.41
CA ARG A 114 14.76 -14.96 -6.09
C ARG A 114 14.30 -15.12 -7.51
N GLU A 115 15.15 -15.49 -8.46
CA GLU A 115 14.69 -15.85 -9.81
C GLU A 115 13.71 -17.04 -9.80
N PRO A 116 12.70 -17.06 -10.70
CA PRO A 116 11.87 -18.23 -10.91
C PRO A 116 12.73 -19.44 -11.26
N ALA A 117 12.51 -20.56 -10.57
CA ALA A 117 13.27 -21.78 -10.83
C ALA A 117 12.57 -22.63 -11.89
N GLY A 118 13.32 -23.00 -12.94
CA GLY A 118 12.85 -23.96 -13.95
C GLY A 118 11.81 -23.38 -14.93
N ARG A 119 11.16 -24.29 -15.66
CA ARG A 119 10.06 -23.95 -16.58
C ARG A 119 8.74 -24.07 -15.84
N PHE A 120 7.86 -23.11 -16.08
CA PHE A 120 6.49 -23.08 -15.57
C PHE A 120 5.52 -22.88 -16.74
N THR A 121 4.26 -23.24 -16.55
CA THR A 121 3.20 -23.00 -17.56
C THR A 121 2.70 -21.56 -17.48
N GLU A 122 2.01 -21.06 -18.49
CA GLU A 122 1.49 -19.69 -18.47
C GLU A 122 0.51 -19.46 -17.29
N GLU A 123 -0.26 -20.48 -16.91
CA GLU A 123 -1.19 -20.41 -15.77
C GLU A 123 -0.48 -20.18 -14.43
N ASP A 124 0.77 -20.62 -14.30
CA ASP A 124 1.59 -20.45 -13.09
C ASP A 124 2.46 -19.18 -13.12
N ARG A 125 2.35 -18.33 -14.15
CA ARG A 125 3.20 -17.13 -14.31
C ARG A 125 3.08 -16.15 -13.14
N SER A 126 1.87 -15.90 -12.63
CA SER A 126 1.63 -14.98 -11.51
C SER A 126 2.04 -15.55 -10.14
N ARG A 127 2.33 -16.86 -10.07
CA ARG A 127 2.85 -17.53 -8.87
C ARG A 127 4.36 -17.51 -8.78
N GLN A 128 5.03 -17.12 -9.86
CA GLN A 128 6.48 -17.04 -9.87
C GLN A 128 6.98 -15.86 -9.03
N PRO A 129 8.11 -16.01 -8.34
CA PRO A 129 8.78 -14.91 -7.65
C PRO A 129 8.96 -13.68 -8.56
N SER A 130 8.22 -12.62 -8.29
CA SER A 130 8.25 -11.35 -9.03
C SER A 130 7.86 -10.18 -8.12
N ILE A 131 8.14 -8.96 -8.57
CA ILE A 131 7.81 -7.69 -7.91
C ILE A 131 7.49 -6.64 -8.96
#